data_AF-A0A5E4S8M9-F1
#
_entry.id   AF-A0A5E4S8M9-F1
#
_cell.length_a   1.000
_cell.length_b   1.000
_cell.length_c   1.000
_cell.angle_alpha   90.00
_cell.angle_beta   90.00
_cell.angle_gamma   90.00
#
_symmetry.space_group_name_H-M   'P 1'
#
loop_
_entity.id
_entity.type
_entity.pdbx_description
1 polymer ?
#
loop_
_entity_poly.entity_id
_entity_poly.type
_entity_poly.pdbx_seq_one_letter_code
_entity_poly.pdbx_strand_id
1 'polypeptide(L)'
;MARSALKFDDATYAALLAAARDADAAHPHNNPAFLDAFLADAWKAAHRIYGAQTYLRFIAQSGVTRRPSAGTVQKAIVRARAAYEISAAPTFGSSFSGGQSVWAQQLEHNLARAMTLLDGMPDAHNPAGDALTDVADAMRRVQHLERENLELRARLAQMTVAAAYAREALGETLTVFAPHGMQHMAGLQGGRQGI
;
A
#
# COMPACT_ATOMS: atom_id res chain seq x y z
N MET A 1 -12.76 17.14 12.37
CA MET A 1 -13.80 16.56 11.49
C MET A 1 -13.77 15.03 11.63
N ALA A 2 -14.84 14.43 12.15
CA ALA A 2 -14.96 12.96 12.23
C ALA A 2 -15.31 12.41 10.84
N ARG A 3 -14.52 11.45 10.33
CA ARG A 3 -14.87 10.73 9.10
C ARG A 3 -16.03 9.79 9.44
N SER A 4 -17.12 9.84 8.68
CA SER A 4 -18.25 8.92 8.86
C SER A 4 -17.75 7.48 8.88
N ALA A 5 -18.18 6.71 9.89
CA ALA A 5 -17.81 5.31 10.02
C ALA A 5 -18.29 4.52 8.79
N LEU A 6 -17.39 3.72 8.20
CA LEU A 6 -17.71 2.83 7.09
C LEU A 6 -18.82 1.86 7.52
N LYS A 7 -20.01 1.99 6.93
CA LYS A 7 -21.15 1.09 7.16
C LYS A 7 -21.17 0.04 6.05
N PHE A 8 -21.32 -1.22 6.46
CA PHE A 8 -21.56 -2.35 5.57
C PHE A 8 -23.05 -2.69 5.65
N ASP A 9 -23.65 -3.13 4.55
CA ASP A 9 -24.96 -3.77 4.66
C ASP A 9 -24.79 -5.18 5.28
N ASP A 10 -25.87 -5.71 5.86
CA ASP A 10 -25.83 -6.97 6.60
C ASP A 10 -25.43 -8.16 5.70
N ALA A 11 -25.80 -8.13 4.41
CA ALA A 11 -25.46 -9.19 3.47
C ALA A 11 -23.96 -9.17 3.12
N THR A 12 -23.39 -8.00 2.79
CA THR A 12 -21.93 -7.87 2.56
C THR A 12 -21.14 -8.21 3.81
N TYR A 13 -21.63 -7.81 4.99
CA TYR A 13 -20.99 -8.11 6.26
C TYR A 13 -20.96 -9.63 6.53
N ALA A 14 -22.09 -10.32 6.35
CA ALA A 14 -22.17 -11.76 6.49
C ALA A 14 -21.28 -12.51 5.47
N ALA A 15 -21.27 -12.05 4.22
CA ALA A 15 -20.44 -12.62 3.15
C ALA A 15 -18.93 -12.50 3.47
N LEU A 16 -18.49 -11.36 4.02
CA LEU A 16 -17.09 -11.17 4.42
C LEU A 16 -16.68 -12.08 5.58
N LEU A 17 -17.57 -12.31 6.54
CA LEU A 17 -17.30 -13.25 7.63
C LEU A 17 -17.26 -14.71 7.16
N ALA A 18 -18.14 -15.09 6.21
CA ALA A 18 -18.14 -16.42 5.60
C ALA A 18 -16.86 -16.64 4.78
N ALA A 19 -16.49 -15.70 3.93
CA ALA A 19 -15.26 -15.74 3.13
C ALA A 19 -14.00 -15.96 3.97
N ALA A 20 -13.93 -15.33 5.15
CA ALA A 20 -12.81 -15.54 6.06
C ALA A 20 -12.76 -16.97 6.63
N ARG A 21 -13.91 -17.61 6.90
CA ARG A 21 -13.96 -19.00 7.39
C ARG A 21 -13.64 -19.98 6.28
N ASP A 22 -14.18 -19.76 5.09
CA ASP A 22 -13.96 -20.63 3.93
C ASP A 22 -12.48 -20.60 3.51
N ALA A 23 -11.87 -19.42 3.51
CA ALA A 23 -10.44 -19.27 3.25
C ALA A 23 -9.56 -19.95 4.31
N ASP A 24 -9.95 -19.90 5.60
CA ASP A 24 -9.20 -20.58 6.66
C ASP A 24 -9.33 -22.10 6.55
N ALA A 25 -10.51 -22.61 6.18
CA ALA A 25 -10.72 -24.03 5.92
C ALA A 25 -9.93 -24.54 4.70
N ALA A 26 -9.85 -23.74 3.63
CA ALA A 26 -9.09 -24.08 2.43
C ALA A 26 -7.56 -23.99 2.62
N HIS A 27 -7.11 -23.03 3.44
CA HIS A 27 -5.68 -22.74 3.64
C HIS A 27 -5.30 -22.67 5.13
N PRO A 28 -5.50 -23.75 5.89
CA PRO A 28 -5.43 -23.74 7.36
C PRO A 28 -4.02 -23.59 7.91
N HIS A 29 -2.97 -23.58 7.06
CA HIS A 29 -1.56 -23.43 7.47
C HIS A 29 -0.79 -22.37 6.67
N ASN A 30 -1.33 -21.84 5.58
CA ASN A 30 -0.62 -20.96 4.65
C ASN A 30 -1.21 -19.54 4.68
N ASN A 31 -0.52 -18.63 5.37
CA ASN A 31 -1.03 -17.28 5.62
C ASN A 31 -1.13 -16.41 4.34
N PRO A 32 -0.16 -16.41 3.41
CA PRO A 32 -0.33 -15.79 2.11
C PRO A 32 -1.54 -16.32 1.31
N ALA A 33 -1.67 -17.64 1.19
CA ALA A 33 -2.76 -18.26 0.43
C ALA A 33 -4.14 -17.97 1.04
N PHE A 34 -4.24 -18.03 2.37
CA PHE A 34 -5.43 -17.62 3.12
C PHE A 34 -5.86 -16.19 2.79
N LEU A 35 -4.92 -15.23 2.85
CA LEU A 35 -5.22 -13.82 2.61
C LEU A 35 -5.60 -13.54 1.15
N ASP A 36 -4.97 -14.24 0.20
CA ASP A 36 -5.29 -14.07 -1.22
C ASP A 36 -6.68 -14.64 -1.53
N ALA A 37 -7.03 -15.82 -1.00
CA ALA A 37 -8.37 -16.40 -1.13
C ALA A 37 -9.44 -15.53 -0.48
N PHE A 38 -9.20 -15.07 0.75
CA PHE A 38 -10.12 -14.18 1.46
C PHE A 38 -10.35 -12.87 0.70
N LEU A 39 -9.29 -12.23 0.17
CA LEU A 39 -9.41 -10.97 -0.57
C LEU A 39 -10.10 -11.15 -1.92
N ALA A 40 -9.93 -12.31 -2.57
CA ALA A 40 -10.66 -12.64 -3.79
C ALA A 40 -12.16 -12.68 -3.56
N ASP A 41 -12.61 -13.36 -2.51
CA ASP A 41 -14.04 -13.47 -2.19
C ASP A 41 -14.61 -12.18 -1.58
N ALA A 42 -13.79 -11.44 -0.82
CA ALA A 42 -14.15 -10.10 -0.37
C ALA A 42 -14.38 -9.13 -1.55
N TRP A 43 -13.58 -9.22 -2.61
CA TRP A 43 -13.80 -8.44 -3.83
C TRP A 43 -15.09 -8.84 -4.54
N LYS A 44 -15.41 -10.14 -4.62
CA LYS A 44 -16.68 -10.61 -5.21
C LYS A 44 -17.89 -10.09 -4.42
N ALA A 45 -17.78 -10.04 -3.09
CA ALA A 45 -18.88 -9.60 -2.22
C ALA A 45 -19.09 -8.08 -2.22
N ALA A 46 -18.00 -7.29 -2.20
CA ALA A 46 -18.08 -5.85 -1.98
C ALA A 46 -17.68 -4.99 -3.20
N HIS A 47 -17.13 -5.60 -4.25
CA HIS A 47 -16.53 -4.93 -5.42
C HIS A 47 -15.55 -3.81 -5.05
N ARG A 48 -14.92 -3.92 -3.87
CA ARG A 48 -14.01 -2.91 -3.34
C ARG A 48 -12.97 -3.54 -2.42
N ILE A 49 -11.72 -3.08 -2.53
CA ILE A 49 -10.65 -3.43 -1.58
C ILE A 49 -10.55 -2.38 -0.47
N TYR A 50 -10.70 -2.82 0.78
CA TYR A 50 -10.60 -1.99 1.99
C TYR A 50 -9.19 -1.97 2.57
N GLY A 51 -8.98 -1.18 3.63
CA GLY A 51 -7.69 -1.11 4.32
C GLY A 51 -7.43 -2.31 5.23
N ALA A 52 -6.15 -2.55 5.57
CA ALA A 52 -5.73 -3.68 6.39
C ALA A 52 -6.48 -3.81 7.72
N GLN A 53 -6.76 -2.68 8.39
CA GLN A 53 -7.48 -2.66 9.67
C GLN A 53 -8.91 -3.19 9.55
N THR A 54 -9.59 -2.90 8.44
CA THR A 54 -10.94 -3.40 8.16
C THR A 54 -10.93 -4.92 8.07
N TYR A 55 -9.99 -5.47 7.30
CA TYR A 55 -9.87 -6.92 7.12
C TYR A 55 -9.43 -7.65 8.38
N LEU A 56 -8.49 -7.09 9.14
CA LEU A 56 -8.10 -7.65 10.44
C LEU A 56 -9.29 -7.76 11.39
N ARG A 57 -10.18 -6.76 11.40
CA ARG A 57 -11.41 -6.81 12.20
C ARG A 57 -12.33 -7.95 11.76
N PHE A 58 -12.54 -8.13 10.45
CA PHE A 58 -13.37 -9.23 9.93
C PHE A 58 -12.79 -10.61 10.26
N ILE A 59 -11.47 -10.78 10.11
CA ILE A 59 -10.78 -12.03 10.46
C ILE A 59 -10.89 -12.31 11.96
N ALA A 60 -10.76 -11.29 12.81
CA ALA A 60 -10.93 -11.46 14.26
C ALA A 60 -12.37 -11.82 14.65
N GLN A 61 -13.37 -11.32 13.89
CA GLN A 61 -14.79 -11.55 14.16
C GLN A 61 -15.33 -12.84 13.54
N SER A 62 -14.64 -13.42 12.55
CA SER A 62 -15.07 -14.66 11.89
C SER A 62 -14.80 -15.91 12.73
N GLY A 63 -14.04 -15.80 13.82
CA GLY A 63 -13.66 -16.94 14.66
C GLY A 63 -12.46 -17.72 14.12
N VAL A 64 -11.77 -17.19 13.11
CA VAL A 64 -10.51 -17.74 12.61
C VAL A 64 -9.43 -17.61 13.68
N THR A 65 -8.70 -18.69 13.95
CA THR A 65 -7.67 -18.72 15.00
C THR A 65 -6.41 -17.94 14.62
N ARG A 66 -6.22 -17.69 13.32
CA ARG A 66 -5.06 -16.99 12.77
C ARG A 66 -5.07 -15.51 13.11
N ARG A 67 -3.87 -14.97 13.34
CA ARG A 67 -3.63 -13.55 13.58
C ARG A 67 -2.58 -13.01 12.62
N PRO A 68 -2.93 -12.80 11.34
CA PRO A 68 -2.01 -12.18 10.39
C PRO A 68 -1.62 -10.77 10.87
N SER A 69 -0.36 -10.39 10.67
CA SER A 69 0.09 -9.03 10.99
C SER A 69 -0.47 -8.03 9.99
N ALA A 70 -0.60 -6.76 10.40
CA ALA A 70 -1.03 -5.69 9.51
C ALA A 70 -0.15 -5.57 8.24
N GLY A 71 1.16 -5.77 8.37
CA GLY A 71 2.09 -5.77 7.24
C GLY A 71 1.84 -6.93 6.26
N THR A 72 1.44 -8.11 6.76
CA THR A 72 1.10 -9.25 5.90
C THR A 72 -0.20 -9.01 5.14
N VAL A 73 -1.21 -8.48 5.81
CA VAL A 73 -2.49 -8.08 5.17
C VAL A 73 -2.25 -7.00 4.13
N GLN A 74 -1.40 -6.02 4.41
CA GLN A 74 -1.07 -4.96 3.45
C GLN A 74 -0.38 -5.50 2.19
N LYS A 75 0.54 -6.46 2.32
CA LYS A 75 1.15 -7.13 1.17
C LYS A 75 0.11 -7.86 0.31
N ALA A 76 -0.86 -8.53 0.94
CA ALA A 76 -1.94 -9.20 0.23
C ALA A 76 -2.89 -8.19 -0.46
N ILE A 77 -3.20 -7.06 0.18
CA ILE A 77 -3.96 -5.96 -0.43
C ILE A 77 -3.28 -5.44 -1.69
N VAL A 78 -1.95 -5.22 -1.64
CA VAL A 78 -1.19 -4.77 -2.81
C VAL A 78 -1.31 -5.76 -3.97
N ARG A 79 -1.19 -7.07 -3.69
CA ARG A 79 -1.40 -8.12 -4.71
C ARG A 79 -2.83 -8.13 -5.25
N ALA A 80 -3.82 -8.07 -4.37
CA ALA A 80 -5.24 -8.07 -4.75
C ALA A 80 -5.62 -6.88 -5.63
N ARG A 81 -5.12 -5.68 -5.33
CA ARG A 81 -5.37 -4.49 -6.17
C ARG A 81 -4.78 -4.64 -7.57
N ALA A 82 -3.56 -5.16 -7.67
CA ALA A 82 -2.96 -5.46 -8.96
C ALA A 82 -3.77 -6.50 -9.76
N ALA A 83 -4.43 -7.46 -9.09
CA ALA A 83 -5.25 -8.46 -9.75
C ALA A 83 -6.64 -7.95 -10.16
N TYR A 84 -7.28 -7.11 -9.35
CA TYR A 84 -8.71 -6.79 -9.49
C TYR A 84 -9.02 -5.34 -9.91
N GLU A 85 -8.19 -4.36 -9.55
CA GLU A 85 -8.44 -2.95 -9.90
C GLU A 85 -8.02 -2.63 -11.35
N ILE A 86 -7.19 -3.46 -12.00
CA ILE A 86 -6.81 -3.30 -13.42
C ILE A 86 -7.97 -3.68 -14.37
N SER A 87 -8.95 -4.46 -13.90
CA SER A 87 -10.11 -4.88 -14.69
C SER A 87 -11.33 -3.96 -14.57
N ALA A 88 -11.31 -3.00 -13.65
CA ALA A 88 -12.36 -2.00 -13.52
C ALA A 88 -11.87 -0.68 -14.12
N ALA A 89 -12.33 -0.38 -15.34
CA ALA A 89 -12.12 0.92 -15.96
C ALA A 89 -12.47 2.04 -14.95
N PRO A 90 -11.65 3.09 -14.84
CA PRO A 90 -11.89 4.13 -13.86
C PRO A 90 -13.10 4.97 -14.29
N THR A 91 -14.27 4.69 -13.72
CA THR A 91 -15.35 5.68 -13.62
C THR A 91 -14.94 6.68 -12.54
N PHE A 92 -14.10 7.64 -12.91
CA PHE A 92 -14.01 8.91 -12.20
C PHE A 92 -14.91 9.91 -12.93
N GLY A 93 -15.82 10.52 -12.17
CA GLY A 93 -16.78 11.48 -12.69
C GLY A 93 -16.10 12.63 -13.43
N SER A 94 -16.76 13.02 -14.53
CA SER A 94 -16.70 14.32 -15.22
C SER A 94 -15.44 15.16 -15.03
N SER A 95 -14.58 15.16 -16.06
CA SER A 95 -14.07 16.38 -16.73
C SER A 95 -12.94 16.06 -17.73
N PHE A 96 -13.15 15.23 -18.75
CA PHE A 96 -12.21 15.15 -19.90
C PHE A 96 -12.93 14.76 -21.19
N SER A 97 -13.79 15.66 -21.69
CA SER A 97 -14.34 15.56 -23.04
C SER A 97 -13.25 16.01 -24.03
N GLY A 98 -12.42 15.07 -24.47
CA GLY A 98 -11.38 15.30 -25.48
C GLY A 98 -10.36 14.17 -25.66
N GLY A 99 -10.15 13.33 -24.64
CA GLY A 99 -9.18 12.22 -24.68
C GLY A 99 -9.71 10.88 -25.20
N GLN A 100 -11.04 10.75 -25.35
CA GLN A 100 -11.71 9.49 -25.71
C GLN A 100 -11.34 9.02 -27.12
N SER A 101 -11.08 9.96 -28.04
CA SER A 101 -10.74 9.65 -29.43
C SER A 101 -9.34 9.08 -29.60
N VAL A 102 -8.36 9.54 -28.80
CA VAL A 102 -6.97 9.07 -28.90
C VAL A 102 -6.83 7.64 -28.38
N TRP A 103 -7.56 7.30 -27.31
CA TRP A 103 -7.56 5.95 -26.76
C TRP A 103 -8.29 4.96 -27.69
N ALA A 104 -9.42 5.35 -28.26
CA ALA A 104 -10.13 4.54 -29.26
C ALA A 104 -9.26 4.29 -30.51
N GLN A 105 -8.58 5.32 -31.02
CA GLN A 105 -7.64 5.17 -32.14
C GLN A 105 -6.44 4.29 -31.80
N GLN A 106 -5.90 4.40 -30.59
CA GLN A 106 -4.79 3.56 -30.13
C GLN A 106 -5.21 2.09 -29.97
N LEU A 107 -6.47 1.84 -29.58
CA LEU A 107 -7.03 0.49 -29.48
C LEU A 107 -7.24 -0.12 -30.87
N GLU A 108 -7.84 0.63 -31.80
CA GLU A 108 -8.03 0.19 -33.19
C GLU A 108 -6.68 -0.08 -33.87
N HIS A 109 -5.69 0.79 -33.66
CA HIS A 109 -4.35 0.61 -34.20
C HIS A 109 -3.65 -0.64 -33.64
N ASN A 110 -3.83 -0.92 -32.34
CA ASN A 110 -3.30 -2.13 -31.72
C ASN A 110 -4.05 -3.39 -32.17
N LEU A 111 -5.36 -3.32 -32.40
CA LEU A 111 -6.15 -4.43 -32.94
C LEU A 111 -5.77 -4.74 -34.39
N ALA A 112 -5.64 -3.72 -35.24
CA ALA A 112 -5.17 -3.88 -36.61
C ALA A 112 -3.75 -4.49 -36.67
N ARG A 113 -2.88 -4.07 -35.74
CA ARG A 113 -1.52 -4.63 -35.59
C ARG A 113 -1.54 -6.08 -35.09
N ALA A 114 -2.42 -6.43 -34.16
CA ALA A 114 -2.54 -7.80 -33.66
C ALA A 114 -3.11 -8.75 -34.73
N MET A 115 -4.08 -8.29 -35.52
CA MET A 115 -4.64 -9.08 -36.63
C MET A 115 -3.62 -9.31 -37.74
N THR A 116 -2.79 -8.32 -38.07
CA THR A 116 -1.67 -8.50 -39.02
C THR A 116 -0.56 -9.41 -38.50
N LEU A 117 -0.30 -9.41 -37.19
CA LEU A 117 0.65 -10.35 -36.58
C LEU A 117 0.12 -11.79 -36.55
N LEU A 118 -1.20 -11.98 -36.33
CA LEU A 118 -1.82 -13.31 -36.38
C LEU A 118 -1.87 -13.86 -37.82
N ASP A 119 -2.15 -13.02 -38.81
CA ASP A 119 -2.21 -13.39 -40.23
C ASP A 119 -0.81 -13.74 -40.79
N GLY A 120 0.25 -13.20 -40.17
CA GLY A 120 1.63 -13.43 -40.56
C GLY A 120 2.36 -14.56 -39.83
N MET A 121 1.68 -15.36 -39.00
CA MET A 121 2.35 -16.40 -38.19
C MET A 121 2.71 -17.63 -39.05
N PRO A 122 4.00 -17.93 -39.33
CA PRO A 122 4.38 -19.21 -39.90
C PRO A 122 4.44 -20.27 -38.80
N ASP A 123 4.11 -21.51 -39.17
CA ASP A 123 4.06 -22.68 -38.29
C ASP A 123 5.25 -22.80 -37.32
N ALA A 124 4.91 -23.17 -36.08
CA ALA A 124 5.72 -23.56 -34.92
C ALA A 124 7.26 -23.38 -35.01
N HIS A 125 7.81 -22.40 -34.28
CA HIS A 125 9.25 -22.33 -34.00
C HIS A 125 9.54 -22.37 -32.49
N ASN A 126 10.32 -23.39 -32.13
CA ASN A 126 11.02 -23.77 -30.89
C ASN A 126 10.89 -22.87 -29.60
N PRO A 127 10.18 -23.31 -28.54
CA PRO A 127 9.89 -22.51 -27.33
C PRO A 127 11.05 -22.35 -26.33
N ALA A 128 12.20 -22.99 -26.54
CA ALA A 128 13.31 -22.98 -25.56
C ALA A 128 14.12 -21.67 -25.56
N GLY A 129 14.13 -20.92 -26.67
CA GLY A 129 14.90 -19.67 -26.79
C GLY A 129 14.22 -18.45 -26.15
N ASP A 130 12.90 -18.37 -26.24
CA ASP A 130 12.12 -17.24 -25.70
C ASP A 130 12.10 -17.24 -24.16
N ALA A 131 11.96 -18.40 -23.53
CA ALA A 131 11.95 -18.51 -22.07
C ALA A 131 13.29 -18.08 -21.43
N LEU A 132 14.42 -18.36 -22.08
CA LEU A 132 15.75 -17.93 -21.59
C LEU A 132 15.97 -16.43 -21.78
N THR A 133 15.38 -15.84 -22.82
CA THR A 133 15.45 -14.40 -23.08
C THR A 133 14.61 -13.61 -22.07
N ASP A 134 13.43 -14.11 -21.72
CA ASP A 134 12.56 -13.50 -20.70
C ASP A 134 13.19 -13.55 -19.28
N VAL A 135 13.86 -14.66 -18.94
CA VAL A 135 14.62 -14.76 -17.67
C VAL A 135 15.79 -13.76 -17.64
N ALA A 136 16.51 -13.59 -18.74
CA ALA A 136 17.61 -12.63 -18.82
C ALA A 136 17.12 -11.18 -18.68
N ASP A 137 15.96 -10.85 -19.24
CA ASP A 137 15.35 -9.53 -19.11
C ASP A 137 14.79 -9.29 -17.71
N ALA A 138 14.19 -10.30 -17.08
CA ALA A 138 13.76 -10.26 -15.69
C ALA A 138 14.95 -9.98 -14.75
N MET A 139 16.09 -10.65 -14.96
CA MET A 139 17.31 -10.42 -14.18
C MET A 139 17.84 -8.98 -14.35
N ARG A 140 17.83 -8.44 -15.57
CA ARG A 140 18.23 -7.04 -15.82
C ARG A 140 17.32 -6.04 -15.09
N ARG A 141 16.01 -6.30 -15.06
CA ARG A 141 15.05 -5.48 -14.29
C ARG A 141 15.31 -5.55 -12.79
N VAL A 142 15.58 -6.74 -12.25
CA VAL A 142 15.90 -6.89 -10.81
C VAL A 142 17.15 -6.10 -10.44
N GLN A 143 18.23 -6.21 -11.22
CA GLN A 143 19.46 -5.45 -10.97
C GLN A 143 19.26 -3.93 -11.11
N HIS A 144 18.37 -3.48 -11.99
CA HIS A 144 18.00 -2.08 -12.08
C HIS A 144 17.27 -1.60 -10.82
N LEU A 145 16.25 -2.35 -10.39
CA LEU A 145 15.48 -2.04 -9.19
C LEU A 145 16.33 -2.09 -7.91
N GLU A 146 17.30 -2.99 -7.82
CA GLU A 146 18.23 -3.04 -6.68
C GLU A 146 19.11 -1.78 -6.59
N ARG A 147 19.57 -1.27 -7.74
CA ARG A 147 20.31 0.00 -7.80
C ARG A 147 19.45 1.18 -7.37
N GLU A 148 18.23 1.27 -7.89
CA GLU A 148 17.29 2.31 -7.47
C GLU A 148 16.97 2.21 -5.99
N ASN A 149 16.81 1.00 -5.44
CA ASN A 149 16.55 0.80 -4.02
C ASN A 149 17.71 1.30 -3.15
N LEU A 150 18.95 1.04 -3.56
CA LEU A 150 20.14 1.54 -2.88
C LEU A 150 20.21 3.07 -2.91
N GLU A 151 19.94 3.68 -4.06
CA GLU A 151 19.92 5.13 -4.21
C GLU A 151 18.86 5.79 -3.32
N LEU A 152 17.65 5.23 -3.32
CA LEU A 152 16.56 5.71 -2.46
C LEU A 152 16.90 5.59 -0.98
N ARG A 153 17.54 4.49 -0.55
CA ARG A 153 18.01 4.33 0.83
C ARG A 153 19.07 5.37 1.20
N ALA A 154 20.02 5.63 0.31
CA ALA A 154 21.03 6.66 0.53
C ALA A 154 20.39 8.04 0.67
N ARG A 155 19.43 8.38 -0.21
CA ARG A 155 18.69 9.65 -0.14
C ARG A 155 17.87 9.78 1.14
N LEU A 156 17.24 8.70 1.59
CA LEU A 156 16.51 8.70 2.86
C LEU A 156 17.45 8.91 4.05
N ALA A 157 18.62 8.29 4.05
CA ALA A 157 19.64 8.53 5.08
C ALA A 157 20.08 10.00 5.09
N GLN A 158 20.35 10.60 3.93
CA GLN A 158 20.69 12.02 3.81
C GLN A 158 19.58 12.93 4.35
N MET A 159 18.32 12.68 3.98
CA MET A 159 17.18 13.44 4.48
C MET A 159 17.00 13.30 5.99
N THR A 160 17.28 12.11 6.55
CA THR A 160 17.20 11.85 7.99
C THR A 160 18.25 12.68 8.75
N VAL A 161 19.47 12.74 8.22
CA VAL A 161 20.54 13.57 8.78
C VAL A 161 20.19 15.06 8.68
N ALA A 162 19.69 15.52 7.53
CA ALA A 162 19.24 16.91 7.36
C ALA A 162 18.11 17.28 8.34
N ALA A 163 17.16 16.37 8.57
CA ALA A 163 16.10 16.56 9.54
C ALA A 163 16.61 16.59 10.99
N ALA A 164 17.65 15.82 11.32
CA ALA A 164 18.30 15.86 12.63
C ALA A 164 18.99 17.22 12.85
N TYR A 165 19.78 17.70 11.87
CA TYR A 165 20.39 19.03 11.94
C TYR A 165 19.37 20.16 12.05
N ALA A 166 18.27 20.09 11.29
CA ALA A 166 17.19 21.09 11.39
C ALA A 166 16.54 21.10 12.78
N ARG A 167 16.36 19.93 13.41
CA ARG A 167 15.86 19.83 14.79
C ARG A 167 16.84 20.39 15.81
N GLU A 168 18.13 20.17 15.63
CA GLU A 168 19.18 20.72 16.50
C GLU A 168 19.23 22.24 16.39
N ALA A 169 19.25 22.80 15.17
CA ALA A 169 19.21 24.24 14.96
C ALA A 169 17.95 24.89 15.57
N LEU A 170 16.78 24.26 15.42
CA LEU A 170 15.55 24.72 16.07
C LEU A 170 15.61 24.60 17.60
N GLY A 171 16.19 23.52 18.13
CA GLY A 171 16.42 23.33 19.56
C GLY A 171 17.32 24.41 20.14
N GLU A 172 18.44 24.72 19.48
CA GLU A 172 19.37 25.78 19.87
C GLU A 172 18.69 27.16 19.89
N THR A 173 17.91 27.49 18.85
CA THR A 173 17.15 28.75 18.83
C THR A 173 16.15 28.85 19.97
N LEU A 174 15.43 27.77 20.30
CA LEU A 174 14.49 27.76 21.42
C LEU A 174 15.18 27.86 22.78
N THR A 175 16.37 27.29 22.95
CA THR A 175 17.17 27.47 24.18
C THR A 175 17.76 28.87 24.32
N VAL A 176 18.14 29.53 23.22
CA VAL A 176 18.61 30.93 23.25
C VAL A 176 17.47 31.90 23.59
N PHE A 177 16.23 31.55 23.26
CA PHE A 177 15.03 32.32 23.61
C PHE A 177 14.41 31.96 24.98
N ALA A 178 14.99 31.06 25.78
CA ALA A 178 14.54 30.82 27.14
C ALA A 178 15.02 31.96 28.07
N PRO A 179 14.15 32.88 28.52
CA PRO A 179 14.58 33.93 29.45
C PRO A 179 14.98 33.28 30.78
N HIS A 180 16.11 33.72 31.32
CA HIS A 180 16.53 33.44 32.69
C HIS A 180 15.54 34.06 33.69
N GLY A 181 14.38 33.43 33.85
CA GLY A 181 13.31 33.92 34.69
C GLY A 181 12.93 32.89 35.73
N MET A 182 13.84 32.53 36.64
CA MET A 182 13.53 31.95 37.98
C MET A 182 14.79 31.84 38.85
N GLN A 183 15.44 32.96 39.20
CA GLN A 183 16.44 32.99 40.31
C GLN A 183 16.31 34.19 41.27
N HIS A 184 15.31 35.06 41.12
CA HIS A 184 15.07 36.15 42.08
C HIS A 184 13.71 35.97 42.75
N MET A 185 13.63 35.14 43.79
CA MET A 185 12.69 35.22 44.93
C MET A 185 12.94 34.05 45.90
N ALA A 186 14.20 33.85 46.31
CA ALA A 186 14.57 32.95 47.40
C ALA A 186 15.49 33.71 48.37
N GLY A 187 15.00 34.82 48.91
CA GLY A 187 15.78 35.64 49.83
C GLY A 187 14.97 36.80 50.37
N LEU A 188 13.95 36.52 51.19
CA LEU A 188 13.33 37.48 52.11
C LEU A 188 12.33 36.80 53.06
N GLN A 189 12.69 35.66 53.65
CA GLN A 189 11.98 35.20 54.85
C GLN A 189 12.85 34.28 55.69
N GLY A 190 13.61 34.87 56.61
CA GLY A 190 14.50 34.11 57.49
C GLY A 190 15.42 34.98 58.32
N GLY A 191 14.86 35.83 59.19
CA GLY A 191 15.63 36.57 60.19
C GLY A 191 14.79 36.74 61.45
N ARG A 192 15.07 35.93 62.46
CA ARG A 192 14.46 35.94 63.81
C ARG A 192 15.55 36.39 64.81
N GLN A 193 15.13 37.03 65.90
CA GLN A 193 15.88 37.49 67.11
C GLN A 193 16.47 38.91 67.02
N GLY A 194 16.35 39.79 68.02
CA GLY A 194 15.80 39.71 69.37
C GLY A 194 16.15 41.00 70.15
N ILE A 195 15.59 41.11 71.36
CA ILE A 195 15.66 42.18 72.39
C ILE A 195 14.69 43.35 72.17
#